data_AF-A0A4D9CUR9-F1
#
_entry.id   AF-A0A4D9CUR9-F1
#
_cell.length_a   1.000
_cell.length_b   1.000
_cell.length_c   1.000
_cell.angle_alpha   90.00
_cell.angle_beta   90.00
_cell.angle_gamma   90.00
#
_symmetry.space_group_name_H-M   'P 1'
#
loop_
_entity.id
_entity.type
_entity.pdbx_description
1 polymer ?
#
loop_
_entity_poly.entity_id
_entity_poly.type
_entity_poly.pdbx_seq_one_letter_code
_entity_poly.pdbx_strand_id
1 'polypeptide(L)'
;MNRIFGQKKVQAPAPSLGDASGKIDGRLKGLDDKIKALDDELRKFQVLIKRSSGATQANHKRRAIDVLKRKKMYEQQRDQLAAQSFNVDQTNFALDSVKDTITTVDAMKGAHKALKVEAKKVKIDDIEDLTDDLADMMEDMNEINDALGRNYGVSDEIDEADLDAELAGLEDELEGLGEMEADATASSVEATPAYLLPSEPVNAPEAKIGAQTTTDEFGLPVAPVHN
;
A
#
# COMPACT_ATOMS: atom_id res chain seq x y z
N MET A 1 -44.05 32.21 -30.12
CA MET A 1 -42.89 31.62 -30.80
C MET A 1 -41.96 31.04 -29.75
N ASN A 2 -42.02 29.73 -29.52
CA ASN A 2 -41.16 29.06 -28.54
C ASN A 2 -39.86 28.62 -29.22
N ARG A 3 -38.73 29.02 -28.64
CA ARG A 3 -37.37 28.68 -29.10
C ARG A 3 -37.11 27.20 -28.77
N ILE A 4 -37.37 26.31 -29.73
CA ILE A 4 -37.14 24.85 -29.59
C ILE A 4 -35.76 24.42 -30.12
N PHE A 5 -35.00 25.31 -30.76
CA PHE A 5 -33.68 24.98 -31.30
C PHE A 5 -32.58 25.66 -30.48
N GLY A 6 -32.03 24.94 -29.49
CA GLY A 6 -30.83 25.44 -28.80
C GLY A 6 -30.56 24.97 -27.37
N GLN A 7 -31.06 23.82 -26.90
CA GLN A 7 -30.41 23.22 -25.72
C GLN A 7 -29.03 22.72 -26.15
N LYS A 8 -27.96 23.34 -25.63
CA LYS A 8 -26.62 22.76 -25.63
C LYS A 8 -26.76 21.33 -25.12
N LYS A 9 -26.42 20.33 -25.95
CA LYS A 9 -26.26 18.95 -25.49
C LYS A 9 -25.38 19.03 -24.24
N VAL A 10 -25.90 18.56 -23.10
CA VAL A 10 -25.11 18.34 -21.89
C VAL A 10 -23.98 17.42 -22.34
N GLN A 11 -22.79 18.00 -22.47
CA GLN A 11 -21.63 17.28 -22.96
C GLN A 11 -21.30 16.26 -21.87
N ALA A 12 -21.40 14.97 -22.22
CA ALA A 12 -21.08 13.92 -21.27
C ALA A 12 -19.67 14.18 -20.70
N PRO A 13 -19.46 13.99 -19.39
CA PRO A 13 -18.16 14.18 -18.79
C PRO A 13 -17.11 13.37 -19.56
N ALA A 14 -15.92 13.95 -19.71
CA ALA A 14 -14.80 13.26 -20.34
C ALA A 14 -14.57 11.92 -19.61
N PRO A 15 -14.29 10.82 -20.34
CA PRO A 15 -14.11 9.52 -19.72
C PRO A 15 -12.98 9.60 -18.70
N SER A 16 -13.24 9.10 -17.49
CA SER A 16 -12.22 8.99 -16.45
C SER A 16 -11.24 7.87 -16.77
N LEU A 17 -10.07 7.89 -16.12
CA LEU A 17 -9.13 6.77 -16.20
C LEU A 17 -9.73 5.47 -15.64
N GLY A 18 -10.64 5.56 -14.66
CA GLY A 18 -11.42 4.43 -14.17
C GLY A 18 -12.36 3.85 -15.24
N ASP A 19 -13.06 4.71 -15.99
CA ASP A 19 -13.90 4.27 -17.12
C ASP A 19 -13.08 3.63 -18.23
N ALA A 20 -11.86 4.12 -18.45
CA ALA A 20 -10.95 3.56 -19.44
C ALA A 20 -10.43 2.18 -19.00
N SER A 21 -10.00 2.03 -17.74
CA SER A 21 -9.55 0.78 -17.14
C SER A 21 -10.66 -0.29 -17.22
N GLY A 22 -11.87 0.01 -16.73
CA GLY A 22 -12.98 -0.95 -16.77
C GLY A 22 -13.40 -1.37 -18.19
N LYS A 23 -13.25 -0.50 -19.20
CA LYS A 23 -13.46 -0.87 -20.60
C LYS A 23 -12.37 -1.79 -21.13
N ILE A 24 -11.12 -1.57 -20.75
CA ILE A 24 -9.99 -2.43 -21.13
C ILE A 24 -10.17 -3.81 -20.51
N ASP A 25 -10.51 -3.90 -19.23
CA ASP A 25 -10.77 -5.16 -18.51
C ASP A 25 -11.91 -5.96 -19.15
N GLY A 26 -13.02 -5.30 -19.47
CA GLY A 26 -14.14 -5.96 -20.16
C GLY A 26 -13.72 -6.55 -21.52
N ARG A 27 -12.83 -5.86 -22.25
CA ARG A 27 -12.30 -6.36 -23.52
C ARG A 27 -11.30 -7.48 -23.32
N LEU A 28 -10.44 -7.41 -22.30
CA LEU A 28 -9.50 -8.47 -21.93
C LEU A 28 -10.25 -9.76 -21.63
N LYS A 29 -11.25 -9.71 -20.75
CA LYS A 29 -12.11 -10.86 -20.44
C LYS A 29 -12.75 -11.47 -21.69
N GLY A 30 -13.29 -10.62 -22.57
CA GLY A 30 -13.89 -11.08 -23.82
C GLY A 30 -12.89 -11.70 -24.80
N LEU A 31 -11.61 -11.31 -24.76
CA LEU A 31 -10.55 -11.95 -25.53
C LEU A 31 -10.11 -13.26 -24.90
N ASP A 32 -9.98 -13.34 -23.58
CA ASP A 32 -9.64 -14.58 -22.87
C ASP A 32 -10.70 -15.67 -23.09
N ASP A 33 -11.98 -15.32 -23.05
CA ASP A 33 -13.06 -16.26 -23.36
C ASP A 33 -12.96 -16.80 -24.79
N LYS A 34 -12.62 -15.95 -25.77
CA LYS A 34 -12.40 -16.37 -27.17
C LYS A 34 -11.16 -17.26 -27.32
N ILE A 35 -10.07 -16.93 -26.65
CA ILE A 35 -8.83 -17.71 -26.66
C ILE A 35 -9.11 -19.10 -26.08
N LYS A 36 -9.82 -19.17 -24.95
CA LYS A 36 -10.22 -20.43 -24.30
C LYS A 36 -11.08 -21.30 -25.22
N ALA A 37 -12.07 -20.71 -25.89
CA ALA A 37 -12.91 -21.43 -26.84
C ALA A 37 -12.10 -22.01 -28.02
N LEU A 38 -11.12 -21.26 -28.53
CA LEU A 38 -10.22 -21.73 -29.59
C LEU A 38 -9.27 -22.83 -29.09
N ASP A 39 -8.79 -22.77 -27.85
CA ASP A 39 -8.01 -23.84 -27.23
C ASP A 39 -8.80 -25.15 -27.11
N ASP A 40 -10.08 -25.07 -26.72
CA ASP A 40 -10.96 -26.23 -26.68
C ASP A 40 -11.21 -26.80 -28.08
N GLU A 41 -11.35 -25.96 -29.10
CA GLU A 41 -11.43 -26.39 -30.50
C GLU A 41 -10.13 -27.09 -30.96
N LEU A 42 -8.96 -26.55 -30.60
CA LEU A 42 -7.66 -27.17 -30.90
C LEU A 42 -7.49 -28.54 -30.24
N ARG A 43 -7.92 -28.70 -28.98
CA ARG A 43 -7.91 -30.00 -28.28
C ARG A 43 -8.75 -31.03 -29.02
N LYS A 44 -9.93 -30.64 -29.53
CA LYS A 44 -10.78 -31.53 -30.36
C LYS A 44 -10.06 -31.93 -31.65
N PHE A 45 -9.43 -30.98 -32.34
CA PHE A 45 -8.64 -31.29 -33.54
C PHE A 45 -7.46 -32.21 -33.26
N GLN A 46 -6.77 -32.08 -32.12
CA GLN A 46 -5.69 -33.00 -31.73
C GLN A 46 -6.19 -34.46 -31.64
N VAL A 47 -7.36 -34.69 -31.05
CA VAL A 47 -7.96 -36.03 -30.97
C VAL A 47 -8.31 -36.54 -32.38
N LEU A 48 -8.92 -35.70 -33.23
CA LEU A 48 -9.28 -36.08 -34.60
C LEU A 48 -8.05 -36.43 -35.45
N ILE A 49 -6.96 -35.66 -35.31
CA ILE A 49 -5.69 -35.91 -36.02
C ILE A 49 -5.04 -37.22 -35.56
N LYS A 50 -5.10 -37.54 -34.27
CA LYS A 50 -4.58 -38.81 -33.73
C LYS A 50 -5.38 -40.02 -34.20
N ARG A 51 -6.69 -39.87 -34.43
CA ARG A 51 -7.62 -40.94 -34.82
C ARG A 51 -7.79 -41.11 -36.33
N SER A 52 -7.16 -40.28 -37.14
CA SER A 52 -7.27 -40.29 -38.60
C SER A 52 -5.91 -40.45 -39.27
N SER A 53 -5.89 -40.93 -40.52
CA SER A 53 -4.70 -41.07 -41.36
C SER A 53 -4.95 -40.53 -42.77
N GLY A 54 -3.88 -40.42 -43.57
CA GLY A 54 -3.95 -40.02 -44.97
C GLY A 54 -4.59 -38.65 -45.21
N ALA A 55 -5.41 -38.53 -46.25
CA ALA A 55 -6.03 -37.26 -46.67
C ALA A 55 -6.94 -36.65 -45.60
N THR A 56 -7.65 -37.47 -44.81
CA THR A 56 -8.52 -36.99 -43.72
C THR A 56 -7.70 -36.32 -42.62
N GLN A 57 -6.57 -36.94 -42.23
CA GLN A 57 -5.66 -36.36 -41.25
C GLN A 57 -5.05 -35.04 -41.73
N ALA A 58 -4.65 -34.97 -43.01
CA ALA A 58 -4.14 -33.73 -43.60
C ALA A 58 -5.17 -32.59 -43.57
N ASN A 59 -6.45 -32.89 -43.84
CA ASN A 59 -7.53 -31.91 -43.73
C ASN A 59 -7.74 -31.42 -42.29
N HIS A 60 -7.73 -32.32 -41.30
CA HIS A 60 -7.82 -31.91 -39.89
C HIS A 60 -6.65 -31.03 -39.46
N LYS A 61 -5.41 -31.36 -39.89
CA LYS A 61 -4.22 -30.54 -39.64
C LYS A 61 -4.38 -29.14 -40.23
N ARG A 62 -4.84 -29.01 -41.49
CA ARG A 62 -5.06 -27.70 -42.12
C ARG A 62 -6.05 -26.85 -41.33
N ARG A 63 -7.19 -27.43 -40.94
CA ARG A 63 -8.20 -26.73 -40.13
C ARG A 63 -7.67 -26.33 -38.76
N ALA A 64 -6.89 -27.20 -38.10
CA ALA A 64 -6.26 -26.89 -36.82
C ALA A 64 -5.28 -25.71 -36.94
N ILE A 65 -4.52 -25.62 -38.03
CA ILE A 65 -3.63 -24.49 -38.29
C ILE A 65 -4.42 -23.18 -38.40
N ASP A 66 -5.59 -23.18 -39.06
CA ASP A 66 -6.43 -21.97 -39.17
C ASP A 66 -7.04 -21.55 -37.82
N VAL A 67 -7.38 -22.51 -36.95
CA VAL A 67 -7.77 -22.23 -35.55
C VAL A 67 -6.60 -21.63 -34.77
N LEU A 68 -5.41 -22.21 -34.90
CA LEU A 68 -4.20 -21.73 -34.21
C LEU A 68 -3.82 -20.31 -34.62
N LYS A 69 -3.92 -19.98 -35.91
CA LYS A 69 -3.69 -18.61 -36.40
C LYS A 69 -4.66 -17.61 -35.77
N ARG A 70 -5.95 -17.95 -35.71
CA ARG A 70 -6.96 -17.10 -35.05
C ARG A 70 -6.68 -16.94 -33.56
N LYS A 71 -6.25 -18.02 -32.88
CA LYS A 71 -5.88 -17.97 -31.47
C LYS A 71 -4.72 -16.99 -31.25
N LYS A 72 -3.62 -17.14 -31.99
CA LYS A 72 -2.44 -16.25 -31.89
C LYS A 72 -2.77 -14.78 -32.15
N MET A 73 -3.68 -14.50 -33.09
CA MET A 73 -4.15 -13.15 -33.35
C MET A 73 -4.86 -12.54 -32.12
N TYR A 74 -5.71 -13.30 -31.44
CA TYR A 74 -6.38 -12.82 -30.23
C TYR A 74 -5.43 -12.73 -29.03
N GLU A 75 -4.48 -13.67 -28.87
CA GLU A 75 -3.43 -13.57 -27.85
C GLU A 75 -2.63 -12.27 -28.01
N GLN A 76 -2.22 -11.93 -29.24
CA GLN A 76 -1.53 -10.68 -29.52
C GLN A 76 -2.38 -9.43 -29.18
N GLN A 77 -3.67 -9.44 -29.51
CA GLN A 77 -4.57 -8.34 -29.15
C GLN A 77 -4.77 -8.22 -27.64
N ARG A 78 -4.84 -9.35 -26.93
CA ARG A 78 -4.95 -9.39 -25.47
C ARG A 78 -3.68 -8.81 -24.85
N ASP A 79 -2.51 -9.22 -25.30
CA ASP A 79 -1.24 -8.74 -24.74
C ASP A 79 -1.06 -7.23 -24.95
N GLN A 80 -1.49 -6.70 -26.10
CA GLN A 80 -1.53 -5.26 -26.34
C GLN A 80 -2.46 -4.53 -25.37
N LEU A 81 -3.65 -5.08 -25.10
CA LEU A 81 -4.59 -4.50 -24.15
C LEU A 81 -4.10 -4.63 -22.70
N ALA A 82 -3.42 -5.72 -22.35
CA ALA A 82 -2.84 -5.90 -21.02
C ALA A 82 -1.76 -4.85 -20.76
N ALA A 83 -0.90 -4.58 -21.75
CA ALA A 83 0.06 -3.48 -21.66
C ALA A 83 -0.64 -2.11 -21.55
N GLN A 84 -1.75 -1.89 -22.26
CA GLN A 84 -2.54 -0.65 -22.09
C GLN A 84 -3.15 -0.53 -20.69
N SER A 85 -3.68 -1.62 -20.14
CA SER A 85 -4.22 -1.67 -18.78
C SER A 85 -3.17 -1.26 -17.77
N PHE A 86 -1.99 -1.87 -17.85
CA PHE A 86 -0.88 -1.55 -16.96
C PHE A 86 -0.51 -0.06 -17.02
N ASN A 87 -0.43 0.54 -18.22
CA ASN A 87 -0.16 1.97 -18.36
C ASN A 87 -1.26 2.84 -17.73
N VAL A 88 -2.52 2.45 -17.85
CA VAL A 88 -3.65 3.16 -17.22
C VAL A 88 -3.55 3.06 -15.69
N ASP A 89 -3.22 1.89 -15.15
CA ASP A 89 -3.10 1.67 -13.70
C ASP A 89 -1.92 2.46 -13.11
N GLN A 90 -0.78 2.49 -13.81
CA GLN A 90 0.36 3.35 -13.44
C GLN A 90 -0.02 4.84 -13.46
N THR A 91 -0.81 5.27 -14.46
CA THR A 91 -1.28 6.66 -14.56
C THR A 91 -2.28 6.99 -13.45
N ASN A 92 -3.14 6.04 -13.06
CA ASN A 92 -4.06 6.19 -11.92
C ASN A 92 -3.29 6.36 -10.62
N PHE A 93 -2.28 5.52 -10.37
CA PHE A 93 -1.44 5.65 -9.19
C PHE A 93 -0.74 7.01 -9.11
N ALA A 94 -0.16 7.47 -10.23
CA ALA A 94 0.46 8.79 -10.30
C ALA A 94 -0.56 9.92 -10.05
N LEU A 95 -1.77 9.79 -10.59
CA LEU A 95 -2.85 10.75 -10.37
C LEU A 95 -3.25 10.82 -8.89
N ASP A 96 -3.34 9.68 -8.21
CA ASP A 96 -3.71 9.64 -6.79
C ASP A 96 -2.60 10.22 -5.91
N SER A 97 -1.32 9.90 -6.19
CA SER A 97 -0.18 10.54 -5.52
C SER A 97 -0.18 12.08 -5.69
N VAL A 98 -0.57 12.58 -6.87
CA VAL A 98 -0.74 14.02 -7.09
C VAL A 98 -1.89 14.59 -6.26
N LYS A 99 -3.03 13.88 -6.13
CA LYS A 99 -4.15 14.33 -5.27
C LYS A 99 -3.75 14.38 -3.80
N ASP A 100 -2.98 13.41 -3.31
CA ASP A 100 -2.49 13.40 -1.93
C ASP A 100 -1.53 14.57 -1.67
N THR A 101 -0.67 14.87 -2.65
CA THR A 101 0.20 16.05 -2.61
C THR A 101 -0.60 17.34 -2.54
N ILE A 102 -1.67 17.46 -3.36
CA ILE A 102 -2.56 18.63 -3.32
C ILE A 102 -3.21 18.77 -1.94
N THR A 103 -3.72 17.68 -1.38
CA THR A 103 -4.33 17.65 -0.05
C THR A 103 -3.35 18.10 1.02
N THR A 104 -2.12 17.61 0.97
CA THR A 104 -1.03 18.03 1.87
C THR A 104 -0.73 19.52 1.73
N VAL A 105 -0.60 20.02 0.50
CA VAL A 105 -0.36 21.44 0.23
C VAL A 105 -1.50 22.31 0.76
N ASP A 106 -2.75 21.87 0.62
CA ASP A 106 -3.90 22.61 1.12
C ASP A 106 -3.97 22.60 2.65
N ALA A 107 -3.60 21.49 3.30
CA ALA A 107 -3.42 21.42 4.75
C ALA A 107 -2.32 22.39 5.23
N MET A 108 -1.16 22.42 4.54
CA MET A 108 -0.08 23.37 4.84
C MET A 108 -0.50 24.82 4.67
N LYS A 109 -1.28 25.15 3.63
CA LYS A 109 -1.86 26.51 3.48
C LYS A 109 -2.80 26.84 4.63
N GLY A 110 -3.59 25.89 5.09
CA GLY A 110 -4.44 26.02 6.28
C GLY A 110 -3.63 26.31 7.54
N ALA A 111 -2.63 25.48 7.81
CA ALA A 111 -1.72 25.62 8.95
C ALA A 111 -0.97 26.96 8.92
N HIS A 112 -0.46 27.39 7.76
CA HIS A 112 0.21 28.69 7.61
C HIS A 112 -0.73 29.86 7.93
N LYS A 113 -2.00 29.79 7.50
CA LYS A 113 -3.00 30.81 7.85
C LYS A 113 -3.26 30.83 9.36
N ALA A 114 -3.40 29.68 10.00
CA ALA A 114 -3.61 29.58 11.45
C ALA A 114 -2.39 30.14 12.22
N LEU A 115 -1.18 29.74 11.83
CA LEU A 115 0.08 30.24 12.40
C LEU A 115 0.16 31.78 12.29
N LYS A 116 -0.23 32.35 11.15
CA LYS A 116 -0.26 33.82 10.97
C LYS A 116 -1.28 34.53 11.89
N VAL A 117 -2.35 33.84 12.29
CA VAL A 117 -3.32 34.38 13.26
C VAL A 117 -2.77 34.30 14.68
N GLU A 118 -2.21 33.16 15.09
CA GLU A 118 -1.61 32.99 16.42
C GLU A 118 -0.37 33.88 16.62
N ALA A 119 0.49 34.02 15.61
CA ALA A 119 1.65 34.90 15.66
C ALA A 119 1.29 36.38 15.85
N LYS A 120 0.07 36.81 15.48
CA LYS A 120 -0.42 38.17 15.77
C LYS A 120 -0.90 38.36 17.21
N LYS A 121 -1.18 37.27 17.93
CA LYS A 121 -1.55 37.31 19.35
C LYS A 121 -0.33 37.34 20.25
N VAL A 122 0.81 36.86 19.77
CA VAL A 122 2.10 37.02 20.44
C VAL A 122 2.46 38.51 20.38
N LYS A 123 2.41 39.19 21.52
CA LYS A 123 2.93 40.56 21.63
C LYS A 123 4.45 40.46 21.72
N ILE A 124 5.15 41.29 20.96
CA ILE A 124 6.61 41.36 21.03
C ILE A 124 7.06 41.83 22.43
N ASP A 125 6.26 42.65 23.09
CA ASP A 125 6.50 43.09 24.47
C ASP A 125 6.55 41.89 25.46
N ASP A 126 5.72 40.85 25.25
CA ASP A 126 5.73 39.63 26.09
C ASP A 126 6.91 38.70 25.73
N ILE A 127 7.59 38.91 24.58
CA ILE A 127 8.78 38.14 24.20
C ILE A 127 10.01 38.67 24.93
N GLU A 128 10.15 39.97 25.14
CA GLU A 128 11.26 40.53 25.93
C GLU A 128 11.21 40.00 27.36
N ASP A 129 10.03 40.02 27.99
CA ASP A 129 9.78 39.42 29.31
C ASP A 129 10.09 37.90 29.33
N LEU A 130 9.70 37.14 28.29
CA LEU A 130 10.00 35.70 28.21
C LEU A 130 11.50 35.42 28.00
N THR A 131 12.21 36.29 27.30
CA THR A 131 13.66 36.13 27.05
C THR A 131 14.45 36.41 28.32
N ASP A 132 14.02 37.38 29.12
CA ASP A 132 14.54 37.66 30.46
C ASP A 132 14.21 36.49 31.42
N ASP A 133 12.96 35.99 31.45
CA ASP A 133 12.57 34.81 32.24
C ASP A 133 13.35 33.53 31.81
N LEU A 134 13.68 33.36 30.52
CA LEU A 134 14.50 32.26 30.03
C LEU A 134 15.98 32.40 30.42
N ALA A 135 16.49 33.62 30.49
CA ALA A 135 17.83 33.91 30.99
C ALA A 135 17.92 33.61 32.49
N ASP A 136 16.94 34.05 33.27
CA ASP A 136 16.80 33.74 34.69
C ASP A 136 16.62 32.23 34.92
N MET A 137 15.84 31.54 34.10
CA MET A 137 15.65 30.08 34.21
C MET A 137 16.90 29.27 33.81
N MET A 138 17.72 29.77 32.88
CA MET A 138 19.03 29.20 32.55
C MET A 138 20.05 29.44 33.67
N GLU A 139 20.00 30.60 34.33
CA GLU A 139 20.80 30.91 35.51
C GLU A 139 20.39 30.01 36.69
N ASP A 140 19.09 29.84 36.92
CA ASP A 140 18.54 28.89 37.89
C ASP A 140 18.91 27.44 37.54
N MET A 141 18.90 27.03 36.26
CA MET A 141 19.33 25.68 35.86
C MET A 141 20.83 25.46 36.07
N ASN A 142 21.66 26.49 35.90
CA ASN A 142 23.09 26.43 36.21
C ASN A 142 23.31 26.43 37.73
N GLU A 143 22.55 27.22 38.49
CA GLU A 143 22.60 27.22 39.96
C GLU A 143 22.05 25.92 40.55
N ILE A 144 21.05 25.30 39.92
CA ILE A 144 20.53 23.97 40.25
C ILE A 144 21.57 22.89 39.89
N ASN A 145 22.25 22.98 38.74
CA ASN A 145 23.35 22.06 38.40
C ASN A 145 24.56 22.25 39.30
N ASP A 146 24.86 23.46 39.77
CA ASP A 146 25.93 23.72 40.74
C ASP A 146 25.53 23.28 42.16
N ALA A 147 24.25 23.42 42.53
CA ALA A 147 23.69 22.96 43.81
C ALA A 147 23.53 21.43 43.87
N LEU A 148 23.14 20.80 42.76
CA LEU A 148 23.12 19.34 42.56
C LEU A 148 24.52 18.78 42.25
N GLY A 149 25.45 19.64 41.79
CA GLY A 149 26.83 19.33 41.42
C GLY A 149 27.73 18.97 42.61
N ARG A 150 27.22 19.06 43.83
CA ARG A 150 27.72 18.28 44.95
C ARG A 150 26.85 17.04 45.12
N ASN A 151 27.24 15.99 44.40
CA ASN A 151 26.80 14.59 44.57
C ASN A 151 25.75 14.10 43.57
N TYR A 152 26.16 13.91 42.31
CA TYR A 152 26.08 12.59 41.66
C TYR A 152 27.24 12.49 40.68
N GLY A 153 28.40 12.09 41.21
CA GLY A 153 29.35 11.37 40.39
C GLY A 153 28.65 10.10 39.94
N VAL A 154 28.19 10.09 38.69
CA VAL A 154 28.21 8.84 37.94
C VAL A 154 29.69 8.57 37.73
N SER A 155 30.24 7.81 38.68
CA SER A 155 31.59 7.29 38.64
C SER A 155 31.85 6.67 37.28
N ASP A 156 33.11 6.69 36.89
CA ASP A 156 33.72 5.98 35.76
C ASP A 156 33.58 4.44 35.84
N GLU A 157 32.45 3.92 36.34
CA GLU A 157 32.15 2.50 36.60
C GLU A 157 31.27 1.87 35.50
N ILE A 158 31.11 2.55 34.35
CA ILE A 158 30.70 1.84 33.13
C ILE A 158 31.98 1.23 32.55
N ASP A 159 32.24 -0.02 32.90
CA ASP A 159 33.35 -0.79 32.33
C ASP A 159 33.01 -1.13 30.88
N GLU A 160 33.83 -0.67 29.92
CA GLU A 160 33.69 -1.00 28.50
C GLU A 160 33.62 -2.52 28.27
N ALA A 161 34.23 -3.33 29.15
CA ALA A 161 34.17 -4.78 29.05
C ALA A 161 32.77 -5.38 29.31
N ASP A 162 31.94 -4.74 30.13
CA ASP A 162 30.58 -5.20 30.42
C ASP A 162 29.62 -4.80 29.28
N LEU A 163 29.84 -3.62 28.69
CA LEU A 163 29.14 -3.16 27.49
C LEU A 163 29.47 -4.00 26.24
N ASP A 164 30.73 -4.40 26.07
CA ASP A 164 31.15 -5.28 24.97
C ASP A 164 30.57 -6.69 25.13
N ALA A 165 30.42 -7.18 26.37
CA ALA A 165 29.78 -8.47 26.64
C ALA A 165 28.27 -8.44 26.36
N GLU A 166 27.58 -7.35 26.69
CA GLU A 166 26.16 -7.16 26.32
C GLU A 166 25.98 -7.00 24.81
N LEU A 167 26.89 -6.30 24.12
CA LEU A 167 26.87 -6.13 22.67
C LEU A 167 27.08 -7.46 21.93
N ALA A 168 28.02 -8.29 22.40
CA ALA A 168 28.26 -9.63 21.85
C ALA A 168 27.06 -10.56 22.03
N GLY A 169 26.35 -10.49 23.17
CA GLY A 169 25.11 -11.25 23.38
C GLY A 169 23.98 -10.85 22.44
N LEU A 170 23.90 -9.58 22.06
CA LEU A 170 22.95 -9.05 21.06
C LEU A 170 23.30 -9.49 19.63
N GLU A 171 24.60 -9.61 19.29
CA GLU A 171 25.05 -10.17 18.02
C GLU A 171 24.76 -11.68 17.93
N ASP A 172 25.03 -12.45 18.98
CA ASP A 172 24.70 -13.89 19.03
C ASP A 172 23.18 -14.15 18.94
N GLU A 173 22.33 -13.29 19.52
CA GLU A 173 20.87 -13.36 19.38
C GLU A 173 20.42 -13.07 17.93
N LEU A 174 21.11 -12.14 17.24
CA LEU A 174 20.84 -11.81 15.84
C LEU A 174 21.38 -12.88 14.87
N GLU A 175 22.53 -13.50 15.18
CA GLU A 175 23.14 -14.56 14.38
C GLU A 175 22.40 -15.90 14.58
N GLY A 176 21.87 -16.19 15.77
CA GLY A 176 20.96 -17.31 16.01
C GLY A 176 19.64 -17.22 15.22
N LEU A 177 19.17 -16.01 14.90
CA LEU A 177 18.06 -15.78 13.96
C LEU A 177 18.49 -15.98 12.49
N GLY A 178 19.77 -15.81 12.17
CA GLY A 178 20.35 -16.04 10.84
C GLY A 178 20.74 -17.50 10.56
N GLU A 179 21.17 -18.25 11.57
CA GLU A 179 21.51 -19.68 11.42
C GLU A 179 20.28 -20.60 11.33
N MET A 180 19.12 -20.18 11.88
CA MET A 180 17.84 -20.85 11.61
C MET A 180 17.38 -20.69 10.14
N GLU A 181 17.89 -19.69 9.42
CA GLU A 181 17.65 -19.49 7.97
C GLU A 181 18.67 -20.23 7.09
N ALA A 182 19.88 -20.55 7.59
CA ALA A 182 20.94 -21.15 6.78
C ALA A 182 20.83 -22.69 6.61
N ASP A 183 20.26 -23.43 7.57
CA ASP A 183 20.09 -24.89 7.44
C ASP A 183 18.86 -25.28 6.56
N ALA A 184 17.96 -24.33 6.26
CA ALA A 184 16.78 -24.58 5.43
C ALA A 184 17.00 -24.40 3.92
N THR A 185 18.19 -23.97 3.47
CA THR A 185 18.41 -23.55 2.07
C THR A 185 19.17 -24.55 1.18
N ALA A 186 19.55 -25.72 1.70
CA ALA A 186 20.30 -26.73 0.92
C ALA A 186 19.44 -27.87 0.28
N SER A 187 18.10 -27.83 0.37
CA SER A 187 17.24 -28.79 -0.34
C SER A 187 15.93 -28.20 -0.89
N SER A 188 16.10 -27.32 -1.88
CA SER A 188 15.22 -27.12 -3.07
C SER A 188 13.71 -27.40 -2.96
N VAL A 189 12.91 -26.37 -2.66
CA VAL A 189 11.58 -26.15 -3.27
C VAL A 189 11.29 -24.63 -3.29
N GLU A 190 11.19 -24.02 -4.47
CA GLU A 190 10.61 -22.66 -4.60
C GLU A 190 9.12 -22.71 -4.20
N ALA A 191 8.79 -22.21 -3.01
CA ALA A 191 7.41 -22.04 -2.57
C ALA A 191 7.32 -20.78 -1.68
N THR A 192 6.84 -19.68 -2.25
CA THR A 192 6.47 -18.46 -1.50
C THR A 192 5.31 -18.78 -0.53
N PRO A 193 5.46 -18.61 0.80
CA PRO A 193 4.41 -18.93 1.76
C PRO A 193 3.23 -17.95 1.76
N ALA A 194 2.08 -18.49 2.13
CA ALA A 194 0.72 -18.00 1.95
C ALA A 194 0.29 -16.66 2.60
N TYR A 195 1.18 -15.82 3.16
CA TYR A 195 0.77 -14.58 3.84
C TYR A 195 0.66 -13.35 2.91
N LEU A 196 1.17 -13.45 1.67
CA LEU A 196 1.03 -12.42 0.63
C LEU A 196 -0.33 -12.47 -0.10
N LEU A 197 -1.29 -13.26 0.39
CA LEU A 197 -2.63 -13.40 -0.20
C LEU A 197 -3.69 -12.65 0.64
N PRO A 198 -4.48 -11.74 0.04
CA PRO A 198 -5.58 -11.06 0.72
C PRO A 198 -6.80 -11.99 0.83
N SER A 199 -7.49 -12.00 1.97
CA SER A 199 -8.78 -12.70 2.11
C SER A 199 -9.85 -11.85 2.77
N GLU A 200 -10.99 -11.75 2.08
CA GLU A 200 -12.25 -11.09 2.45
C GLU A 200 -13.16 -11.99 3.32
N PRO A 201 -14.25 -11.44 3.94
CA PRO A 201 -14.82 -11.96 5.19
C PRO A 201 -15.98 -12.94 4.99
N VAL A 202 -16.13 -13.90 5.92
CA VAL A 202 -17.35 -14.72 6.08
C VAL A 202 -17.71 -14.93 7.56
N ASN A 203 -19.00 -15.17 7.79
CA ASN A 203 -19.81 -14.73 8.92
C ASN A 203 -20.24 -15.91 9.86
N ALA A 204 -20.38 -15.59 11.17
CA ALA A 204 -21.17 -16.24 12.25
C ALA A 204 -20.70 -17.57 12.91
N PRO A 205 -21.11 -17.93 14.17
CA PRO A 205 -22.05 -17.26 15.12
C PRO A 205 -21.52 -17.00 16.56
N GLU A 206 -22.38 -16.33 17.35
CA GLU A 206 -22.19 -15.74 18.69
C GLU A 206 -21.92 -16.67 19.89
N ALA A 207 -21.17 -16.19 20.89
CA ALA A 207 -21.53 -16.29 22.32
C ALA A 207 -20.82 -15.21 23.16
N LYS A 208 -21.62 -14.47 23.94
CA LYS A 208 -21.29 -13.26 24.70
C LYS A 208 -20.53 -13.55 26.00
N ILE A 209 -19.54 -12.71 26.36
CA ILE A 209 -19.35 -12.19 27.73
C ILE A 209 -18.82 -10.75 27.60
N GLY A 210 -19.54 -9.78 28.20
CA GLY A 210 -19.28 -8.35 28.07
C GLY A 210 -18.34 -7.79 29.14
N ALA A 211 -17.57 -6.77 28.75
CA ALA A 211 -17.06 -5.72 29.61
C ALA A 211 -16.83 -4.47 28.74
N GLN A 212 -17.60 -3.41 28.98
CA GLN A 212 -17.43 -2.10 28.32
C GLN A 212 -16.27 -1.35 28.97
N THR A 213 -15.22 -1.05 28.21
CA THR A 213 -14.25 0.00 28.56
C THR A 213 -14.63 1.28 27.83
N THR A 214 -15.07 2.29 28.58
CA THR A 214 -15.36 3.63 28.07
C THR A 214 -14.05 4.41 27.91
N THR A 215 -13.76 4.89 26.71
CA THR A 215 -12.64 5.81 26.41
C THR A 215 -13.13 7.25 26.39
N ASP A 216 -12.31 8.19 26.86
CA ASP A 216 -12.58 9.65 26.82
C ASP A 216 -12.33 10.25 25.42
N GLU A 217 -12.70 11.53 25.20
CA GLU A 217 -12.59 12.33 23.96
C GLU A 217 -11.16 12.43 23.38
N PHE A 218 -10.14 12.09 24.17
CA PHE A 218 -8.75 11.95 23.70
C PHE A 218 -8.28 10.49 23.50
N GLY A 219 -9.19 9.51 23.54
CA GLY A 219 -8.93 8.13 23.14
C GLY A 219 -8.13 7.28 24.14
N LEU A 220 -8.01 7.72 25.40
CA LEU A 220 -7.32 6.97 26.46
C LEU A 220 -8.31 6.18 27.34
N PRO A 221 -7.92 4.98 27.83
CA PRO A 221 -8.78 4.15 28.67
C PRO A 221 -8.90 4.73 30.09
N VAL A 222 -10.14 4.99 30.54
CA VAL A 222 -10.39 5.47 31.90
C VAL A 222 -10.42 4.28 32.86
N ALA A 223 -9.55 4.29 33.87
CA ALA A 223 -9.50 3.25 34.90
C ALA A 223 -10.80 3.25 35.74
N PRO A 224 -11.34 2.07 36.13
CA PRO A 224 -12.59 2.00 36.86
C PRO A 224 -12.45 2.51 38.29
N VAL A 225 -13.15 3.60 38.60
CA VAL A 225 -13.23 4.18 39.94
C VAL A 225 -13.98 3.20 40.86
N HIS A 226 -13.29 2.60 41.82
CA HIS A 226 -13.92 1.81 42.88
C HIS A 226 -14.32 2.75 44.01
N ASN A 227 -15.58 2.67 44.43
CA ASN A 227 -16.16 3.40 45.56
C ASN A 227 -16.06 2.56 46.83
#